data_AF-A0A950SPV8-F1
#
_entry.id   AF-A0A950SPV8-F1
#
_cell.length_a   1.000
_cell.length_b   1.000
_cell.length_c   1.000
_cell.angle_alpha   90.00
_cell.angle_beta   90.00
_cell.angle_gamma   90.00
#
_symmetry.space_group_name_H-M   'P 1'
#
loop_
_entity.id
_entity.type
_entity.pdbx_description
1 polymer ?
#
loop_
_entity_poly.entity_id
_entity_poly.type
_entity_poly.pdbx_seq_one_letter_code
_entity_poly.pdbx_strand_id
1 'polypeptide(L)' 'MLRRSQGVTVEELATATGWQCHTVRGLFSGTLKKKLGLTLASAKEERGRVYRIVEAGA' A
#
# COMPACT_ATOMS: atom_id res chain seq x y z
N MET A 1 0.03 -7.64 -5.94
CA MET A 1 -1.04 -7.14 -5.06
C MET A 1 -1.23 -5.63 -5.14
N LEU A 2 -0.21 -4.79 -4.88
CA LEU A 2 -0.35 -3.32 -4.90
C LEU A 2 -0.47 -2.64 -6.28
N ARG A 3 -0.06 -3.33 -7.35
CA ARG A 3 -0.23 -2.92 -8.76
C ARG A 3 -1.61 -3.26 -9.35
N ARG A 4 -2.50 -3.92 -8.59
CA ARG A 4 -3.85 -4.22 -9.07
C ARG A 4 -4.71 -2.96 -9.03
N SER A 5 -5.57 -2.79 -10.03
CA SER A 5 -6.51 -1.67 -10.15
C SER A 5 -7.45 -1.54 -8.94
N GLN A 6 -7.62 -2.61 -8.15
CA GLN A 6 -8.49 -2.66 -6.98
C GLN A 6 -7.82 -2.18 -5.69
N GLY A 7 -6.48 -2.08 -5.64
CA GLY A 7 -5.75 -1.76 -4.42
C GLY A 7 -5.82 -2.80 -3.33
N VAL A 8 -5.21 -2.49 -2.19
CA VAL A 8 -5.19 -3.36 -1.01
C VAL A 8 -5.33 -2.54 0.26
N THR A 9 -6.06 -3.04 1.24
CA THR A 9 -6.09 -2.42 2.57
C THR A 9 -4.83 -2.78 3.37
N VAL A 10 -4.58 -2.04 4.44
CA VAL A 10 -3.49 -2.35 5.38
C VAL A 10 -3.69 -3.74 5.99
N GLU A 11 -4.94 -4.10 6.32
CA GLU A 11 -5.28 -5.39 6.92
C GLU A 11 -5.13 -6.54 5.94
N GLU A 12 -5.60 -6.40 4.70
CA GLU A 12 -5.41 -7.42 3.65
C GLU A 12 -3.91 -7.67 3.41
N LEU A 13 -3.11 -6.60 3.34
CA LEU A 13 -1.66 -6.75 3.15
C LEU A 13 -1.00 -7.36 4.38
N ALA A 14 -1.41 -6.96 5.58
CA ALA A 14 -0.92 -7.52 6.85
C ALA A 14 -1.19 -9.03 6.92
N THR A 15 -2.42 -9.45 6.64
CA THR A 15 -2.79 -10.88 6.62
C THR A 15 -2.06 -11.66 5.53
N ALA A 16 -1.96 -11.10 4.31
CA ALA A 16 -1.30 -11.79 3.20
C ALA A 16 0.22 -11.92 3.36
N THR A 17 0.85 -10.97 4.06
CA THR A 17 2.31 -10.97 4.27
C THR A 17 2.72 -11.52 5.63
N GLY A 18 1.76 -11.70 6.56
CA GLY A 18 2.03 -11.99 7.96
C GLY A 18 2.67 -10.82 8.72
N TRP A 19 2.67 -9.61 8.14
CA TRP A 19 3.23 -8.42 8.79
C TRP A 19 2.21 -7.74 9.69
N GLN A 20 2.70 -7.02 10.70
CA GLN A 20 1.84 -6.19 11.54
C GLN A 20 1.37 -4.94 10.78
N CYS A 21 0.18 -4.44 11.11
CA CYS A 21 -0.43 -3.28 10.45
C CYS A 21 0.45 -2.00 10.50
N HIS A 22 1.27 -1.85 11.54
CA HIS A 22 2.19 -0.71 11.65
C HIS A 22 3.42 -0.86 10.73
N THR A 23 3.89 -2.09 10.50
CA THR A 23 4.96 -2.39 9.54
C THR A 23 4.51 -2.10 8.12
N VAL A 24 3.30 -2.52 7.76
CA VAL A 24 2.67 -2.21 6.48
C VAL A 24 2.53 -0.69 6.28
N ARG A 25 2.09 0.03 7.31
CA ARG A 25 2.03 1.50 7.28
C ARG A 25 3.41 2.14 7.09
N GLY A 26 4.45 1.63 7.76
CA GLY A 26 5.83 2.07 7.58
C GLY A 26 6.38 1.81 6.17
N LEU A 27 6.01 0.68 5.57
CA LEU A 27 6.33 0.37 4.18
C LEU A 27 5.68 1.39 3.23
N PHE A 28 4.40 1.73 3.45
CA PHE A 28 3.66 2.71 2.65
C PHE A 28 4.22 4.13 2.76
N SER A 29 4.59 4.59 3.96
CA SER A 29 5.09 5.95 4.16
C SER A 29 6.58 6.12 3.80
N GLY A 30 7.38 5.06 4.02
CA GLY A 30 8.83 5.11 3.91
C GLY A 30 9.36 4.40 2.67
N THR A 31 9.32 3.07 2.68
CA THR A 31 10.06 2.26 1.68
C THR A 31 9.50 2.41 0.28
N LEU A 32 8.18 2.38 0.10
CA LEU A 32 7.55 2.48 -1.21
C LEU A 32 7.82 3.85 -1.86
N LYS A 33 7.65 4.94 -1.10
CA LYS A 33 7.85 6.31 -1.62
C LYS A 33 9.32 6.72 -1.69
N LYS A 34 10.11 6.52 -0.63
CA LYS A 34 11.50 6.99 -0.54
C LYS A 34 12.51 6.05 -1.18
N LYS A 35 12.35 4.74 -0.99
CA LYS A 35 13.37 3.76 -1.42
C LYS A 35 13.13 3.22 -2.82
N LEU A 36 11.86 3.07 -3.20
CA LEU A 36 11.46 2.55 -4.51
C LEU A 36 10.95 3.64 -5.48
N GLY A 37 10.81 4.90 -5.04
CA GLY A 37 10.31 5.99 -5.89
C GLY A 37 8.86 5.78 -6.36
N LEU A 38 8.09 4.92 -5.69
CA LEU A 38 6.75 4.57 -6.10
C LEU A 38 5.74 5.55 -5.51
N THR A 39 4.84 6.04 -6.35
CA THR A 39 3.73 6.89 -5.92
C THR A 39 2.57 6.00 -5.51
N LEU A 40 2.16 6.15 -4.25
CA LEU A 40 0.99 5.49 -3.70
C LEU A 40 -0.20 6.45 -3.62
N ALA A 41 -1.31 6.05 -4.22
CA ALA A 41 -2.61 6.65 -3.98
C ALA A 41 -3.30 5.93 -2.82
N SER A 42 -3.89 6.71 -1.92
CA SER A 42 -4.80 6.19 -0.90
C SER A 42 -6.22 6.66 -1.20
N ALA A 43 -7.16 5.72 -1.27
CA ALA A 43 -8.58 5.99 -1.39
C ALA A 43 -9.30 5.52 -0.12
N LYS A 44 -10.34 6.26 0.28
CA LYS A 44 -11.24 5.80 1.35
C LYS A 44 -12.41 5.09 0.68
N GLU A 45 -12.54 3.78 0.94
CA GLU A 45 -13.64 2.94 0.46
C GLU A 45 -14.43 2.42 1.66
N GLU A 46 -15.56 1.77 1.40
CA GLU A 46 -16.46 1.23 2.42
C GLU A 46 -15.79 0.16 3.30
N ARG A 47 -14.87 -0.62 2.71
CA ARG A 47 -14.01 -1.60 3.40
C ARG A 47 -12.82 -0.99 4.15
N GLY A 48 -12.68 0.33 4.16
CA GLY A 48 -11.58 1.05 4.80
C GLY A 48 -10.63 1.75 3.82
N ARG A 49 -9.45 2.12 4.31
CA ARG A 49 -8.46 2.85 3.49
C ARG A 49 -7.69 1.87 2.60
N VAL A 50 -7.85 2.04 1.30
CA VAL A 50 -7.24 1.22 0.25
C VAL A 50 -6.05 1.96 -0.33
N TYR A 51 -4.97 1.22 -0.57
CA TYR A 51 -3.71 1.71 -1.10
C TYR A 51 -3.42 1.10 -2.47
N ARG A 52 -3.03 1.92 -3.45
CA ARG A 52 -2.64 1.54 -4.81
C ARG A 52 -1.34 2.20 -5.24
N ILE A 53 -0.49 1.48 -5.95
CA ILE A 53 0.62 2.09 -6.68
C ILE A 53 0.04 2.69 -7.96
N VAL A 54 0.13 4.01 -8.12
CA VAL A 54 -0.39 4.75 -9.28
C VAL A 54 0.68 5.12 -10.29
N GLU A 55 1.94 5.19 -9.86
CA GLU A 55 3.07 5.54 -10.71
C GLU A 55 4.29 4.80 -10.16
N ALA A 56 4.89 3.96 -11.01
CA ALA A 56 6.21 3.44 -10.75
C ALA A 56 7.17 4.34 -11.50
N GLY A 57 7.77 5.31 -10.80
CA GLY A 57 8.74 6.21 -11.42
C GLY A 57 9.80 5.39 -12.15
N ALA A 58 9.84 5.56 -13.47
CA ALA A 58 10.94 5.10 -14.32
C ALA A 58 12.06 6.13 -14.27
#